data_AF-N9A154-F1
#
_entry.id   AF-N9A154-F1
#
_cell.length_a   1.000
_cell.length_b   1.000
_cell.length_c   1.000
_cell.angle_alpha   90.00
_cell.angle_beta   90.00
_cell.angle_gamma   90.00
#
_symmetry.space_group_name_H-M   'P 1'
#
loop_
_entity.id
_entity.type
_entity.pdbx_description
1 polymer ?
#
loop_
_entity_poly.entity_id
_entity_poly.type
_entity_poly.pdbx_seq_one_letter_code
_entity_poly.pdbx_strand_id
1 'polypeptide(L)'
;MLNIQKIKVKAHVRYWEDTTINDVDDTEDGKNVPCKLGELWCPVINVDTGIIENWEIGKTAFIHYKVVDGCGWELLDSTRKVIKSQDEGYVPKTLCPAECGYGDYIIMNIDVNGQIAKWKFDLDDFQDEGV
;
A
#
# COMPACT_ATOMS: atom_id res chain seq x y z
N MET A 1 3.17 -24.13 7.87
CA MET A 1 3.30 -22.69 8.14
C MET A 1 2.96 -21.96 6.85
N LEU A 2 2.09 -20.97 6.89
CA LEU A 2 1.83 -20.10 5.72
C LEU A 2 3.06 -19.22 5.53
N ASN A 3 3.75 -19.37 4.40
CA ASN A 3 4.95 -18.59 4.10
C ASN A 3 4.55 -17.39 3.23
N ILE A 4 4.14 -16.31 3.87
CA ILE A 4 3.79 -15.07 3.18
C ILE A 4 5.09 -14.32 2.89
N GLN A 5 5.23 -13.87 1.65
CA GLN A 5 6.42 -13.16 1.17
C GLN A 5 6.08 -11.75 0.69
N LYS A 6 4.89 -11.54 0.11
CA LYS A 6 4.52 -10.25 -0.45
C LYS A 6 3.07 -9.89 -0.16
N ILE A 7 2.81 -8.58 -0.10
CA ILE A 7 1.48 -8.00 -0.18
C ILE A 7 1.40 -7.30 -1.55
N LYS A 8 0.38 -7.61 -2.34
CA LYS A 8 0.00 -6.79 -3.49
C LYS A 8 -1.25 -6.00 -3.12
N VAL A 9 -1.10 -4.68 -2.97
CA VAL A 9 -2.21 -3.78 -2.65
C VAL A 9 -2.99 -3.47 -3.93
N LYS A 10 -4.29 -3.21 -3.78
CA LYS A 10 -5.23 -2.79 -4.82
C LYS A 10 -6.15 -1.71 -4.23
N ALA A 11 -5.62 -0.52 -3.99
CA ALA A 11 -6.36 0.54 -3.28
C ALA A 11 -7.01 1.51 -4.26
N HIS A 12 -8.33 1.72 -4.13
CA HIS A 12 -9.05 2.76 -4.86
C HIS A 12 -8.88 4.11 -4.16
N VAL A 13 -8.11 5.02 -4.75
CA VAL A 13 -7.76 6.31 -4.13
C VAL A 13 -8.79 7.37 -4.52
N ARG A 14 -9.22 8.18 -3.53
CA ARG A 14 -10.18 9.27 -3.75
C ARG A 14 -9.55 10.62 -4.01
N TYR A 15 -8.45 10.92 -3.32
CA TYR A 15 -7.74 12.20 -3.38
C TYR A 15 -6.26 11.88 -3.55
N TRP A 16 -5.78 11.97 -4.79
CA TRP A 16 -4.38 11.66 -5.13
C TRP A 16 -3.47 12.81 -4.73
N GLU A 17 -3.98 14.04 -4.83
CA GLU A 17 -3.33 15.31 -4.53
C GLU A 17 -2.96 15.50 -3.05
N ASP A 18 -3.53 14.72 -2.13
CA ASP A 18 -3.16 14.71 -0.70
C ASP A 18 -1.78 14.07 -0.44
N THR A 19 -1.20 13.42 -1.46
CA THR A 19 0.13 12.78 -1.41
C THR A 19 1.18 13.68 -2.05
N THR A 20 2.39 13.68 -1.49
CA THR A 20 3.54 14.36 -2.12
C THR A 20 4.50 13.36 -2.74
N ILE A 21 5.00 13.69 -3.94
CA ILE A 21 6.07 12.97 -4.66
C ILE A 21 7.23 13.95 -4.84
N ASN A 22 8.41 13.62 -4.32
CA ASN A 22 9.56 14.53 -4.29
C ASN A 22 9.23 15.90 -3.67
N ASP A 23 8.51 15.88 -2.54
CA ASP A 23 8.08 17.06 -1.79
C ASP A 23 7.12 18.01 -2.55
N VAL A 24 6.50 17.53 -3.62
CA VAL A 24 5.48 18.26 -4.40
C VAL A 24 4.18 17.45 -4.40
N ASP A 25 3.05 18.10 -4.15
CA ASP A 25 1.72 17.48 -4.23
C ASP A 25 1.53 16.78 -5.59
N ASP A 26 0.94 15.59 -5.58
CA ASP A 26 0.59 14.88 -6.80
C ASP A 26 -0.58 15.57 -7.52
N THR A 27 -0.90 15.15 -8.73
CA THR A 27 -2.07 15.63 -9.46
C THR A 27 -3.34 14.99 -8.93
N GLU A 28 -4.49 15.62 -9.20
CA GLU A 28 -5.83 15.09 -8.87
C GLU A 28 -6.09 13.68 -9.43
N ASP A 29 -5.35 13.27 -10.45
CA ASP A 29 -5.43 11.95 -11.09
C ASP A 29 -4.18 11.09 -10.89
N GLY A 30 -3.29 11.45 -9.94
CA GLY A 30 -2.15 10.66 -9.50
C GLY A 30 -1.11 10.36 -10.58
N LYS A 31 -0.79 11.33 -11.45
CA LYS A 31 0.12 11.11 -12.58
C LYS A 31 1.57 10.86 -12.16
N ASN A 32 1.98 11.31 -10.99
CA ASN A 32 3.39 11.27 -10.60
C ASN A 32 3.72 10.10 -9.67
N VAL A 33 2.75 9.57 -8.92
CA VAL A 33 3.00 8.44 -8.02
C VAL A 33 3.35 7.16 -8.78
N PRO A 34 4.39 6.43 -8.35
CA PRO A 34 4.63 5.08 -8.82
C PRO A 34 3.50 4.12 -8.48
N CYS A 35 3.49 2.96 -9.16
CA CYS A 35 2.55 1.86 -8.90
C CYS A 35 1.07 2.16 -9.21
N LYS A 36 0.73 3.31 -9.82
CA LYS A 36 -0.64 3.56 -10.30
C LYS A 36 -0.98 2.64 -11.48
N LEU A 37 -2.17 2.06 -11.44
CA LEU A 37 -2.75 1.26 -12.51
C LEU A 37 -4.23 1.61 -12.66
N GLY A 38 -4.56 2.43 -13.66
CA GLY A 38 -5.90 3.00 -13.78
C GLY A 38 -6.23 3.86 -12.56
N GLU A 39 -7.34 3.55 -11.87
CA GLU A 39 -7.78 4.23 -10.65
C GLU A 39 -7.22 3.59 -9.36
N LEU A 40 -6.40 2.55 -9.48
CA LEU A 40 -5.85 1.84 -8.33
C LEU A 40 -4.39 2.20 -8.07
N TRP A 41 -4.02 2.28 -6.79
CA TRP A 41 -2.62 2.23 -6.36
C TRP A 41 -2.25 0.78 -6.02
N CYS A 42 -1.27 0.23 -6.76
CA CYS A 42 -0.94 -1.20 -6.77
C CYS A 42 0.52 -1.53 -6.40
N PRO A 43 1.04 -1.10 -5.23
CA PRO A 43 2.37 -1.49 -4.79
C PRO A 43 2.45 -2.99 -4.45
N VAL A 44 3.59 -3.60 -4.76
CA VAL A 44 3.96 -4.97 -4.37
C VAL A 44 5.04 -4.87 -3.31
N ILE A 45 4.68 -5.15 -2.07
CA ILE A 45 5.51 -4.93 -0.89
C ILE A 45 6.09 -6.26 -0.42
N ASN A 46 7.40 -6.33 -0.27
CA ASN A 46 8.05 -7.45 0.40
C ASN A 46 7.76 -7.37 1.92
N VAL A 47 7.19 -8.42 2.50
CA VAL A 47 6.70 -8.36 3.90
C VAL A 47 7.81 -8.23 4.93
N ASP A 48 8.98 -8.84 4.67
CA ASP A 48 10.10 -8.85 5.61
C ASP A 48 10.81 -7.50 5.66
N THR A 49 10.92 -6.84 4.51
CA THR A 49 11.74 -5.64 4.36
C THR A 49 10.93 -4.34 4.28
N GLY A 50 9.67 -4.40 3.84
CA GLY A 50 8.88 -3.20 3.54
C GLY A 50 9.30 -2.48 2.27
N ILE A 51 10.11 -3.11 1.42
CA ILE A 51 10.49 -2.57 0.11
C ILE A 51 9.34 -2.80 -0.87
N ILE A 52 8.92 -1.73 -1.54
CA ILE A 52 7.98 -1.79 -2.66
C ILE A 52 8.76 -2.16 -3.93
N GLU A 53 8.62 -3.40 -4.38
CA GLU A 53 9.43 -3.98 -5.46
C GLU A 53 9.18 -3.36 -6.83
N ASN A 54 8.01 -2.77 -7.04
CA ASN A 54 7.62 -2.08 -8.27
C ASN A 54 7.59 -0.55 -8.10
N TRP A 55 8.33 -0.02 -7.12
CA TRP A 55 8.53 1.41 -6.97
C TRP A 55 9.46 1.96 -8.06
N GLU A 56 9.20 3.19 -8.52
CA GLU A 56 10.11 3.90 -9.41
C GLU A 56 11.26 4.48 -8.58
N ILE A 57 12.44 3.87 -8.72
CA ILE A 57 13.64 4.28 -8.01
C ILE A 57 13.99 5.74 -8.31
N GLY A 58 14.35 6.48 -7.25
CA GLY A 58 14.70 7.90 -7.30
C GLY A 58 13.59 8.82 -6.83
N LYS A 59 12.36 8.33 -6.64
CA LYS A 59 11.25 9.11 -6.09
C LYS A 59 11.08 8.90 -4.59
N THR A 60 10.97 9.99 -3.83
CA THR A 60 10.45 9.97 -2.46
C THR A 60 8.94 10.21 -2.48
N ALA A 61 8.23 9.73 -1.45
CA ALA A 61 6.83 10.05 -1.28
C ALA A 61 6.40 10.14 0.18
N PHE A 62 5.48 11.05 0.46
CA PHE A 62 4.58 10.96 1.62
C PHE A 62 3.19 10.61 1.10
N ILE A 63 2.84 9.33 1.22
CA ILE A 63 1.53 8.81 0.83
C ILE A 63 0.52 9.16 1.91
N HIS A 64 -0.58 9.77 1.52
CA HIS A 64 -1.74 10.07 2.36
C HIS A 64 -3.03 9.89 1.54
N TYR A 65 -3.42 8.63 1.30
CA TYR A 65 -4.58 8.33 0.48
C TYR A 65 -5.81 8.03 1.32
N LYS A 66 -6.92 8.70 0.99
CA LYS A 66 -8.25 8.28 1.42
C LYS A 66 -8.78 7.19 0.48
N VAL A 67 -9.17 6.07 1.07
CA VAL A 67 -9.64 4.88 0.35
C VAL A 67 -11.11 4.60 0.67
N VAL A 68 -11.45 4.44 1.97
CA VAL A 68 -12.80 4.16 2.51
C VAL A 68 -13.47 2.94 1.86
N ASP A 69 -13.34 1.79 2.51
CA ASP A 69 -13.81 0.48 2.07
C ASP A 69 -13.32 0.03 0.68
N GLY A 70 -12.45 0.78 0.02
CA GLY A 70 -11.89 0.47 -1.30
C GLY A 70 -10.50 -0.17 -1.27
N CYS A 71 -10.10 -0.78 -0.15
CA CYS A 71 -8.77 -1.38 -0.01
C CYS A 71 -8.80 -2.89 -0.31
N GLY A 72 -8.41 -3.26 -1.52
CA GLY A 72 -8.10 -4.64 -1.86
C GLY A 72 -6.64 -4.99 -1.58
N TRP A 73 -6.36 -6.28 -1.36
CA TRP A 73 -5.01 -6.81 -1.22
C TRP A 73 -4.94 -8.30 -1.52
N GLU A 74 -3.74 -8.78 -1.87
CA GLU A 74 -3.40 -10.19 -2.04
C GLU A 74 -2.13 -10.49 -1.22
N LEU A 75 -2.19 -11.49 -0.34
CA LEU A 75 -1.01 -12.06 0.32
C LEU A 75 -0.46 -13.19 -0.56
N LEU A 76 0.81 -13.08 -0.93
CA LEU A 76 1.47 -13.98 -1.87
C LEU A 76 2.57 -14.78 -1.21
N ASP A 77 2.75 -16.03 -1.62
CA ASP A 77 3.91 -16.84 -1.27
C ASP A 77 5.15 -16.52 -2.13
N SER A 78 6.26 -17.22 -1.89
CA SER A 78 7.51 -17.09 -2.65
C SER A 78 7.38 -17.42 -4.14
N THR A 79 6.34 -18.16 -4.53
CA THR A 79 6.04 -18.52 -5.93
C THR A 79 5.03 -17.57 -6.58
N ARG A 80 4.62 -16.50 -5.87
CA ARG A 80 3.56 -15.55 -6.26
C ARG A 80 2.15 -16.16 -6.28
N LYS A 81 1.96 -17.31 -5.63
CA LYS A 81 0.63 -17.88 -5.45
C LYS A 81 -0.11 -17.08 -4.38
N VAL A 82 -1.37 -16.75 -4.65
CA VAL A 82 -2.26 -16.10 -3.68
C VAL A 82 -2.56 -17.09 -2.55
N ILE A 83 -2.23 -16.69 -1.32
CA ILE A 83 -2.56 -17.40 -0.08
C ILE A 83 -3.92 -16.94 0.44
N LYS A 84 -4.12 -15.62 0.45
CA LYS A 84 -5.32 -14.94 0.95
C LYS A 84 -5.49 -13.63 0.21
N SER A 85 -6.72 -13.16 0.08
CA SER A 85 -7.01 -11.91 -0.59
C SER A 85 -8.30 -11.30 -0.08
N GLN A 86 -8.38 -9.98 -0.16
CA GLN A 86 -9.59 -9.19 -0.03
C GLN A 86 -9.72 -8.33 -1.29
N ASP A 87 -10.91 -8.21 -1.83
CA ASP A 87 -11.13 -7.37 -3.02
C ASP A 87 -11.41 -5.91 -2.65
N GLU A 88 -12.22 -5.68 -1.61
CA GLU A 88 -12.58 -4.37 -1.07
C GLU A 88 -12.79 -4.49 0.45
N GLY A 89 -12.55 -3.41 1.21
CA GLY A 89 -12.70 -3.36 2.66
C GLY A 89 -11.77 -2.34 3.32
N TYR A 90 -11.64 -2.43 4.65
CA TYR A 90 -10.79 -1.52 5.43
C TYR A 90 -9.30 -1.65 5.08
N VAL A 91 -8.59 -0.54 5.27
CA VAL A 91 -7.14 -0.46 5.14
C VAL A 91 -6.46 -1.17 6.32
N PRO A 92 -5.62 -2.20 6.08
CA PRO A 92 -4.80 -2.83 7.12
C PRO A 92 -3.89 -1.81 7.81
N LYS A 93 -3.74 -1.86 9.14
CA LYS A 93 -2.88 -0.92 9.89
C LYS A 93 -1.41 -0.99 9.46
N THR A 94 -0.97 -2.15 9.00
CA THR A 94 0.33 -2.37 8.35
C THR A 94 0.60 -1.37 7.21
N LEU A 95 -0.44 -0.86 6.53
CA LEU A 95 -0.32 0.16 5.47
C LEU A 95 -0.36 1.62 6.01
N CYS A 96 -0.34 1.82 7.32
CA CYS A 96 -0.34 3.13 7.98
C CYS A 96 0.84 3.32 8.96
N PRO A 97 2.11 3.01 8.60
CA PRO A 97 3.23 3.11 9.53
C PRO A 97 3.63 4.55 9.89
N ALA A 98 3.18 5.56 9.13
CA ALA A 98 3.46 6.97 9.46
C ALA A 98 2.51 7.49 10.55
N GLU A 99 1.20 7.26 10.41
CA GLU A 99 0.15 7.75 11.30
C GLU A 99 -1.07 6.80 11.31
N CYS A 100 -1.97 6.95 12.29
CA CYS A 100 -3.18 6.13 12.38
C CYS A 100 -4.16 6.43 11.24
N GLY A 101 -4.41 5.46 10.36
CA GLY A 101 -5.33 5.62 9.22
C GLY A 101 -6.80 5.30 9.51
N TYR A 102 -7.16 4.88 10.73
CA TYR A 102 -8.54 4.58 11.17
C TYR A 102 -9.33 3.60 10.28
N GLY A 103 -8.65 2.79 9.46
CA GLY A 103 -9.26 1.87 8.50
C GLY A 103 -9.61 2.50 7.14
N ASP A 104 -9.51 3.81 7.00
CA ASP A 104 -9.92 4.54 5.78
C ASP A 104 -8.75 5.09 4.96
N TYR A 105 -7.58 5.25 5.59
CA TYR A 105 -6.43 5.91 4.99
C TYR A 105 -5.21 5.02 4.91
N ILE A 106 -4.48 5.13 3.81
CA ILE A 106 -3.10 4.65 3.69
C ILE A 106 -2.18 5.82 3.97
N ILE A 107 -1.28 5.69 4.97
CA ILE A 107 -0.39 6.79 5.39
C ILE A 107 1.03 6.27 5.62
N MET A 108 1.96 6.61 4.72
CA MET A 108 3.35 6.13 4.80
C MET A 108 4.37 7.05 4.16
N ASN A 109 5.60 7.02 4.67
CA ASN A 109 6.75 7.66 4.03
C ASN A 109 7.54 6.60 3.24
N ILE A 110 7.94 6.94 2.02
CA ILE A 110 8.70 6.05 1.12
C ILE A 110 9.95 6.78 0.65
N ASP A 111 11.11 6.13 0.80
CA ASP A 111 12.38 6.68 0.33
C ASP A 111 12.64 6.43 -1.16
N VAL A 112 13.77 6.96 -1.66
CA VAL A 112 14.18 6.83 -3.07
C VAL A 112 14.36 5.39 -3.55
N ASN A 113 14.50 4.41 -2.65
CA ASN A 113 14.67 3.00 -2.98
C ASN A 113 13.35 2.22 -2.86
N GLY A 114 12.23 2.89 -2.56
CA GLY A 114 10.95 2.24 -2.29
C GLY A 114 10.85 1.65 -0.88
N GLN A 115 11.74 2.00 0.03
CA GLN A 115 11.69 1.55 1.42
C GLN A 115 10.59 2.31 2.17
N ILE A 116 9.62 1.59 2.72
CA ILE A 116 8.62 2.17 3.62
C ILE A 116 9.26 2.42 4.99
N ALA A 117 9.18 3.65 5.48
CA ALA A 117 9.66 4.01 6.80
C ALA A 117 8.81 3.36 7.90
N LYS A 118 9.47 2.88 8.96
CA LYS A 118 8.83 2.22 10.12
C LYS A 118 7.98 0.99 9.75
N TRP A 119 8.30 0.34 8.63
CA TRP A 119 7.59 -0.86 8.22
C TRP A 119 7.61 -1.93 9.30
N LYS A 120 6.43 -2.49 9.57
CA LYS A 120 6.26 -3.65 10.44
C LYS A 120 5.06 -4.43 9.94
N PHE A 121 5.32 -5.60 9.37
CA PHE A 121 4.26 -6.50 8.93
C PHE A 121 3.56 -7.13 10.13
N ASP A 122 2.23 -7.09 10.13
CA ASP A 122 1.38 -7.85 11.05
C ASP A 122 0.32 -8.61 10.25
N LEU A 123 0.35 -9.95 10.32
CA LEU A 123 -0.60 -10.80 9.60
C LEU A 123 -2.03 -10.60 10.10
N ASP A 124 -2.19 -10.25 11.37
CA ASP A 124 -3.52 -10.10 11.99
C ASP A 124 -4.27 -8.88 11.45
N ASP A 125 -3.58 -7.93 10.79
CA ASP A 125 -4.22 -6.82 10.09
C ASP A 125 -4.88 -7.22 8.75
N PHE A 126 -4.54 -8.40 8.22
CA PHE A 126 -5.01 -8.88 6.92
C PHE A 126 -6.08 -9.96 7.11
N GLN A 127 -7.21 -9.54 7.66
CA GLN A 127 -8.38 -10.38 7.87
C GLN A 127 -9.47 -10.03 6.88
N ASP A 128 -10.15 -11.05 6.34
CA ASP A 128 -11.43 -10.79 5.69
C ASP A 128 -12.34 -10.30 6.81
N GLU A 129 -13.01 -9.17 6.60
CA GLU A 129 -14.20 -8.81 7.38
C GLU A 129 -15.33 -9.77 6.99
N GLY A 130 -15.17 -11.02 7.40
CA GLY A 130 -16.15 -12.07 7.24
C GLY A 130 -17.28 -11.85 8.23
N VAL A 131 -18.44 -11.46 7.68
CA VAL A 131 -19.66 -12.19 7.99
C VAL A 131 -19.79 -13.32 6.98
#